data_AF-A0A5M9H1Y2-F1
#
_entry.id   AF-A0A5M9H1Y2-F1
#
_cell.length_a   1.000
_cell.length_b   1.000
_cell.length_c   1.000
_cell.angle_alpha   90.00
_cell.angle_beta   90.00
_cell.angle_gamma   90.00
#
_symmetry.space_group_name_H-M   'P 1'
#
loop_
_entity.id
_entity.type
_entity.pdbx_description
1 polymer ?
#
loop_
_entity_poly.entity_id
_entity_poly.type
_entity_poly.pdbx_seq_one_letter_code
_entity_poly.pdbx_strand_id
1 'polypeptide(L)'
;MRTIIILSVLLISRCGHSDQRLQIENTTSKGVYYIYSKGYVLNNIERVDRFVDARSRMGDTSYVNYLPPKSITRIIVDSPWEGYVESTPGERINFFFFSADTLSRYTWEEIMEGRRYSNMLSYKISDLERMNWLITYPAENYKVPSGRVLFNNKTLLKMLNVDSTFR
;
A
#
# COMPACT_ATOMS: atom_id res chain seq x y z
N MET A 1 24.85 -55.56 -22.29
CA MET A 1 24.23 -54.20 -22.28
C MET A 1 24.01 -53.80 -20.84
N ARG A 2 24.63 -52.71 -20.37
CA ARG A 2 24.41 -52.17 -19.02
C ARG A 2 23.57 -50.91 -19.17
N THR A 3 22.38 -50.94 -18.58
CA THR A 3 21.41 -49.84 -18.56
C THR A 3 21.96 -48.67 -17.76
N ILE A 4 22.15 -47.52 -18.40
CA ILE A 4 22.51 -46.26 -17.74
C ILE A 4 21.20 -45.63 -17.25
N ILE A 5 21.02 -45.56 -15.93
CA ILE A 5 19.92 -44.80 -15.31
C ILE A 5 20.41 -43.36 -15.17
N ILE A 6 19.95 -42.47 -16.05
CA ILE A 6 20.18 -41.03 -15.94
C ILE A 6 19.21 -40.50 -14.89
N LEU A 7 19.71 -40.23 -13.69
CA LEU A 7 18.98 -39.58 -12.61
C LEU A 7 18.91 -38.07 -12.92
N SER A 8 17.86 -37.67 -13.64
CA SER A 8 17.56 -36.26 -13.92
C SER A 8 17.12 -35.57 -12.64
N VAL A 9 18.07 -34.96 -11.92
CA VAL A 9 17.78 -34.05 -10.80
C VAL A 9 17.12 -32.80 -11.38
N LEU A 10 15.79 -32.75 -11.33
CA LEU A 10 15.00 -31.55 -11.57
C LEU A 10 15.38 -30.53 -10.50
N LEU A 11 16.30 -29.63 -10.84
CA LEU A 11 16.51 -28.38 -10.13
C LEU A 11 15.21 -27.58 -10.25
N ILE A 12 14.32 -27.73 -9.27
CA ILE A 12 13.20 -26.81 -9.09
C ILE A 12 13.84 -25.50 -8.65
N SER A 13 14.25 -24.69 -9.61
CA SER A 13 14.60 -23.30 -9.39
C SER A 13 13.40 -22.68 -8.69
N ARG A 14 13.57 -22.31 -7.41
CA ARG A 14 12.64 -21.46 -6.68
C ARG A 14 12.65 -20.10 -7.36
N CYS A 15 11.96 -20.01 -8.49
CA CYS A 15 11.61 -18.75 -9.11
C CYS A 15 10.82 -17.97 -8.06
N GLY A 16 11.25 -16.75 -7.74
CA GLY A 16 10.60 -15.91 -6.73
C GLY A 16 9.11 -15.87 -6.98
N HIS A 17 8.32 -16.28 -5.99
CA HIS A 17 6.88 -16.43 -6.15
C HIS A 17 6.24 -15.05 -6.13
N SER A 18 6.01 -14.46 -7.31
CA SER A 18 5.26 -13.22 -7.42
C SER A 18 3.79 -13.46 -7.09
N ASP A 19 3.22 -12.69 -6.16
CA ASP A 19 1.80 -12.74 -5.85
C ASP A 19 1.07 -11.62 -6.60
N GLN A 20 0.04 -12.00 -7.35
CA GLN A 20 -0.73 -11.13 -8.24
C GLN A 20 -2.23 -11.18 -7.96
N ARG A 21 -2.64 -11.76 -6.82
CA ARG A 21 -4.05 -11.94 -6.47
C ARG A 21 -4.75 -10.62 -6.20
N LEU A 22 -4.07 -9.67 -5.56
CA LEU A 22 -4.66 -8.39 -5.16
C LEU A 22 -4.90 -7.48 -6.36
N GLN A 23 -6.15 -7.03 -6.50
CA GLN A 23 -6.61 -6.15 -7.55
C GLN A 23 -7.30 -4.93 -6.97
N ILE A 24 -7.19 -3.79 -7.65
CA ILE A 24 -7.95 -2.59 -7.32
C ILE A 24 -8.75 -2.17 -8.54
N GLU A 25 -10.04 -1.98 -8.36
CA GLU A 25 -10.96 -1.43 -9.34
C GLU A 25 -11.31 0.01 -9.01
N ASN A 26 -11.25 0.91 -9.99
CA ASN A 26 -11.81 2.25 -9.91
C ASN A 26 -13.12 2.29 -10.68
N THR A 27 -14.23 2.38 -9.95
CA THR A 27 -15.58 2.49 -10.50
C THR A 27 -16.00 3.93 -10.76
N THR A 28 -15.17 4.93 -10.46
CA THR A 28 -15.49 6.34 -10.75
C THR A 28 -15.26 6.70 -12.23
N SER A 29 -15.79 7.86 -12.63
CA SER A 29 -15.52 8.48 -13.94
C SER A 29 -14.23 9.29 -14.00
N LYS A 30 -13.45 9.34 -12.91
CA LYS A 30 -12.20 10.11 -12.82
C LYS A 30 -11.03 9.19 -12.50
N GLY A 31 -9.84 9.56 -12.95
CA GLY A 31 -8.62 8.87 -12.54
C GLY A 31 -8.33 9.18 -11.08
N VAL A 32 -7.83 8.18 -10.36
CA VAL A 32 -7.41 8.35 -8.97
C VAL A 32 -6.00 7.86 -8.78
N TYR A 33 -5.36 8.37 -7.74
CA TYR A 33 -4.01 8.01 -7.38
C TYR A 33 -4.03 7.21 -6.09
N TYR A 34 -3.15 6.22 -5.93
CA TYR A 34 -3.10 5.43 -4.70
C TYR A 34 -1.69 5.00 -4.29
N ILE A 35 -1.51 4.83 -2.99
CA ILE A 35 -0.36 4.17 -2.37
C ILE A 35 -0.90 3.12 -1.40
N TYR A 36 -0.18 2.00 -1.24
CA TYR A 36 -0.40 1.09 -0.13
C TYR A 36 0.79 1.07 0.82
N SER A 37 0.53 0.93 2.12
CA SER A 37 1.55 0.98 3.17
C SER A 37 1.28 -0.05 4.26
N LYS A 38 2.38 -0.48 4.90
CA LYS A 38 2.35 -1.27 6.14
C LYS A 38 1.91 -0.43 7.35
N GLY A 39 2.19 0.87 7.34
CA GLY A 39 1.87 1.78 8.44
C GLY A 39 0.46 2.37 8.34
N TYR A 40 -0.10 2.76 9.49
CA TYR A 40 -1.32 3.60 9.57
C TYR A 40 -1.06 5.06 9.19
N VAL A 41 0.21 5.42 9.06
CA VAL A 41 0.67 6.72 8.60
C VAL A 41 1.65 6.47 7.48
N LEU A 42 1.68 7.36 6.49
CA LEU A 42 2.68 7.39 5.42
C LEU A 42 4.06 7.85 5.95
N ASN A 43 4.45 7.43 7.15
CA ASN A 43 5.73 7.81 7.74
C ASN A 43 6.83 6.93 7.12
N ASN A 44 7.94 7.55 6.71
CA ASN A 44 9.05 6.95 5.96
C ASN A 44 8.79 6.64 4.47
N ILE A 45 8.28 7.61 3.73
CA ILE A 45 8.79 7.76 2.35
C ILE A 45 9.89 8.81 2.41
N GLU A 46 11.12 8.39 2.73
CA GLU A 46 12.27 9.28 2.95
C GLU A 46 12.65 10.14 1.73
N ARG A 47 12.01 9.97 0.57
CA ARG A 47 12.24 10.80 -0.62
C ARG A 47 10.98 10.94 -1.46
N VAL A 48 10.14 11.91 -1.13
CA VAL A 48 9.16 12.48 -2.07
C VAL A 48 9.50 13.93 -2.40
N ASP A 49 10.79 14.26 -2.40
CA ASP A 49 11.27 15.63 -2.63
C ASP A 49 11.00 16.18 -4.03
N ARG A 50 10.38 15.43 -4.94
CA ARG A 50 10.12 15.89 -6.32
C ARG A 50 8.78 15.41 -6.86
N PHE A 51 7.69 16.03 -6.41
CA PHE A 51 6.48 16.21 -7.24
C PHE A 51 6.58 17.45 -8.14
N VAL A 52 7.77 18.02 -8.32
CA VAL A 52 8.01 18.97 -9.40
C VAL A 52 8.12 18.17 -10.69
N ASP A 53 7.03 18.20 -11.45
CA ASP A 53 6.86 17.65 -12.79
C ASP A 53 6.43 16.17 -12.85
N ALA A 54 5.16 15.91 -12.51
CA ALA A 54 4.46 14.62 -12.62
C ALA A 54 4.37 14.03 -14.06
N ARG A 55 5.24 14.46 -14.98
CA ARG A 55 5.43 13.88 -16.32
C ARG A 55 6.86 13.44 -16.62
N SER A 56 7.85 13.83 -15.80
CA SER A 56 9.26 13.61 -16.12
C SER A 56 9.99 12.95 -14.96
N ARG A 57 10.38 11.68 -15.16
CA ARG A 57 11.38 10.90 -14.39
C ARG A 57 10.83 10.09 -13.21
N MET A 58 10.22 8.96 -13.55
CA MET A 58 10.05 7.81 -12.65
C MET A 58 11.42 7.16 -12.40
N GLY A 59 11.98 7.39 -11.20
CA GLY A 59 13.25 6.84 -10.76
C GLY A 59 13.24 6.62 -9.25
N ASP A 60 12.81 5.43 -8.88
CA ASP A 60 13.06 4.65 -7.66
C ASP A 60 12.97 5.37 -6.30
N THR A 61 11.75 5.49 -5.77
CA THR A 61 11.32 5.10 -4.41
C THR A 61 9.83 5.52 -4.23
N SER A 62 8.95 4.56 -3.94
CA SER A 62 7.53 4.75 -3.57
C SER A 62 6.64 5.51 -4.57
N TYR A 63 6.30 4.86 -5.69
CA TYR A 63 5.40 5.44 -6.69
C TYR A 63 3.98 5.57 -6.16
N VAL A 64 3.45 6.80 -6.16
CA VAL A 64 2.01 7.00 -6.24
C VAL A 64 1.54 6.36 -7.55
N ASN A 65 0.70 5.33 -7.44
CA ASN A 65 0.17 4.63 -8.59
C ASN A 65 -1.03 5.38 -9.15
N TYR A 66 -1.14 5.44 -10.48
CA TYR A 66 -2.33 5.95 -11.15
C TYR A 66 -3.28 4.82 -11.49
N LEU A 67 -4.56 4.99 -11.15
CA LEU A 67 -5.64 4.09 -11.46
C LEU A 67 -6.65 4.80 -12.37
N PRO A 68 -6.69 4.47 -13.68
CA PRO A 68 -7.58 5.11 -14.63
C PRO A 68 -9.06 5.03 -14.25
N PRO A 69 -9.93 5.92 -14.76
CA PRO A 69 -11.37 5.78 -14.62
C PRO A 69 -11.85 4.42 -15.13
N LYS A 70 -12.86 3.83 -14.48
CA LYS A 70 -13.54 2.61 -14.95
C LYS A 70 -12.55 1.49 -15.31
N SER A 71 -11.56 1.27 -14.47
CA SER A 71 -10.47 0.33 -14.74
C SER A 71 -10.17 -0.57 -13.55
N ILE A 72 -9.50 -1.68 -13.82
CA ILE A 72 -8.98 -2.60 -12.82
C ILE A 72 -7.48 -2.79 -13.04
N THR A 73 -6.72 -2.81 -11.95
CA THR A 73 -5.27 -3.07 -11.98
C THR A 73 -4.90 -4.18 -11.00
N ARG A 74 -3.85 -4.93 -11.31
CA ARG A 74 -3.25 -5.91 -10.40
C ARG A 74 -2.06 -5.30 -9.69
N ILE A 75 -1.93 -5.59 -8.41
CA ILE A 75 -0.75 -5.24 -7.64
C ILE A 75 0.13 -6.48 -7.57
N ILE A 76 1.30 -6.37 -8.20
CA ILE A 76 2.29 -7.44 -8.27
C ILE A 76 3.33 -7.17 -7.19
N VAL A 77 3.54 -8.15 -6.32
CA VAL A 77 4.56 -8.11 -5.26
C VAL A 77 5.43 -9.36 -5.33
N ASP A 78 6.71 -9.23 -5.00
CA ASP A 78 7.68 -10.34 -5.04
C ASP A 78 7.57 -11.29 -3.82
N SER A 79 6.59 -11.05 -2.95
CA SER A 79 6.32 -11.83 -1.75
C SER A 79 4.82 -12.06 -1.57
N PRO A 80 4.39 -13.20 -0.99
CA PRO A 80 2.99 -13.44 -0.69
C PRO A 80 2.36 -12.29 0.11
N TRP A 81 1.13 -11.92 -0.23
CA TRP A 81 0.41 -10.87 0.47
C TRP A 81 0.20 -11.19 1.95
N GLU A 82 0.00 -12.46 2.31
CA GLU A 82 -0.14 -12.91 3.70
C GLU A 82 1.05 -12.46 4.52
N GLY A 83 2.27 -12.83 4.12
CA GLY A 83 3.49 -12.43 4.82
C GLY A 83 3.69 -10.90 4.82
N TYR A 84 3.29 -10.22 3.75
CA TYR A 84 3.36 -8.75 3.71
C TYR A 84 2.44 -8.11 4.76
N VAL A 85 1.18 -8.56 4.86
CA VAL A 85 0.16 -8.01 5.75
C VAL A 85 0.40 -8.43 7.21
N GLU A 86 0.78 -9.68 7.46
CA GLU A 86 1.11 -10.16 8.81
C GLU A 86 2.30 -9.43 9.41
N SER A 87 3.23 -8.96 8.58
CA SER A 87 4.38 -8.15 9.03
C SER A 87 4.01 -6.72 9.47
N THR A 88 2.74 -6.30 9.34
CA THR A 88 2.32 -4.92 9.63
C THR A 88 1.73 -4.77 11.04
N PRO A 89 1.82 -3.56 11.63
CA PRO A 89 1.13 -3.28 12.89
C PRO A 89 -0.39 -3.54 12.79
N GLY A 90 -0.88 -4.48 13.58
CA GLY A 90 -2.30 -4.87 13.59
C GLY A 90 -2.74 -5.75 12.42
N GLU A 91 -1.79 -6.27 11.64
CA GLU A 91 -2.02 -7.22 10.53
C GLU A 91 -2.95 -6.64 9.46
N ARG A 92 -2.72 -5.37 9.10
CA ARG A 92 -3.51 -4.63 8.12
C ARG A 92 -2.63 -3.97 7.07
N ILE A 93 -3.09 -3.99 5.81
CA ILE A 93 -2.57 -3.14 4.74
C ILE A 93 -3.48 -1.94 4.56
N ASN A 94 -2.87 -0.76 4.41
CA ASN A 94 -3.59 0.50 4.26
C ASN A 94 -3.41 1.04 2.85
N PHE A 95 -4.50 1.36 2.17
CA PHE A 95 -4.56 2.00 0.85
C PHE A 95 -4.99 3.45 1.01
N PHE A 96 -4.14 4.38 0.62
CA PHE A 96 -4.39 5.81 0.62
C PHE A 96 -4.69 6.25 -0.81
N PHE A 97 -5.82 6.91 -1.02
CA PHE A 97 -6.23 7.41 -2.32
C PHE A 97 -6.15 8.93 -2.37
N PHE A 98 -5.78 9.48 -3.52
CA PHE A 98 -5.60 10.91 -3.73
C PHE A 98 -6.29 11.35 -5.02
N SER A 99 -6.78 12.59 -5.02
CA SER A 99 -7.16 13.27 -6.26
C SER A 99 -5.93 13.88 -6.93
N ALA A 100 -6.03 14.12 -8.24
CA ALA A 100 -5.02 14.91 -8.97
C ALA A 100 -4.79 16.28 -8.33
N ASP A 101 -5.88 16.94 -7.90
CA ASP A 101 -5.84 18.26 -7.29
C ASP A 101 -5.00 18.28 -6.02
N THR A 102 -5.18 17.28 -5.14
CA THR A 102 -4.37 17.17 -3.91
C THR A 102 -2.89 17.08 -4.25
N LEU A 103 -2.50 16.17 -5.13
CA LEU A 103 -1.10 15.94 -5.47
C LEU A 103 -0.45 17.13 -6.18
N SER A 104 -1.26 17.96 -6.86
CA SER A 104 -0.76 19.16 -7.54
C SER A 104 -0.63 20.39 -6.63
N ARG A 105 -1.33 20.42 -5.49
CA ARG A 105 -1.47 21.61 -4.65
C ARG A 105 -0.64 21.58 -3.37
N TYR A 106 -0.32 20.39 -2.88
CA TYR A 106 0.30 20.21 -1.57
C TYR A 106 1.60 19.44 -1.71
N THR A 107 2.60 19.77 -0.89
CA THR A 107 3.79 18.93 -0.75
C THR A 107 3.43 17.62 -0.04
N TRP A 108 4.32 16.63 -0.10
CA TRP A 108 4.09 15.36 0.56
C TRP A 108 3.97 15.52 2.08
N GLU A 109 4.80 16.38 2.67
CA GLU A 109 4.75 16.75 4.10
C GLU A 109 3.39 17.34 4.45
N GLU A 110 2.89 18.30 3.66
CA GLU A 110 1.57 18.91 3.88
C GLU A 110 0.42 17.90 3.71
N ILE A 111 0.58 16.93 2.79
CA ILE A 111 -0.37 15.83 2.60
C ILE A 111 -0.38 14.93 3.84
N MET A 112 0.78 14.57 4.38
CA MET A 112 0.90 13.69 5.54
C MET A 112 0.41 14.36 6.82
N GLU A 113 0.92 15.55 7.14
CA GLU A 113 0.55 16.31 8.34
C GLU A 113 -0.94 16.68 8.32
N GLY A 114 -1.43 17.13 7.16
CA GLY A 114 -2.82 17.51 6.96
C GLY A 114 -3.76 16.34 6.69
N ARG A 115 -3.26 15.10 6.60
CA ARG A 115 -4.02 13.90 6.20
C ARG A 115 -4.86 14.13 4.95
N ARG A 116 -4.27 14.76 3.93
CA ARG A 116 -4.95 15.22 2.72
C ARG A 116 -5.08 14.10 1.70
N TYR A 117 -5.77 13.02 2.04
CA TYR A 117 -6.15 11.95 1.10
C TYR A 117 -7.66 11.94 0.90
N SER A 118 -8.12 11.55 -0.29
CA SER A 118 -9.55 11.46 -0.59
C SER A 118 -10.21 10.28 0.13
N ASN A 119 -9.47 9.20 0.35
CA ASN A 119 -9.94 8.04 1.09
C ASN A 119 -8.77 7.24 1.69
N MET A 120 -9.04 6.49 2.75
CA MET A 120 -8.13 5.48 3.30
C MET A 120 -8.90 4.19 3.58
N LEU A 121 -8.48 3.09 2.95
CA LEU A 121 -9.07 1.77 3.14
C LEU A 121 -8.05 0.87 3.85
N SER A 122 -8.49 0.07 4.81
CA SER A 122 -7.60 -0.75 5.63
C SER A 122 -8.13 -2.18 5.70
N TYR A 123 -7.31 -3.17 5.33
CA TYR A 123 -7.74 -4.56 5.17
C TYR A 123 -6.83 -5.52 5.92
N LYS A 124 -7.44 -6.46 6.65
CA LYS A 124 -6.77 -7.71 7.07
C LYS A 124 -6.77 -8.70 5.91
N ILE A 125 -5.95 -9.76 6.01
CA ILE A 125 -5.99 -10.89 5.05
C ILE A 125 -7.40 -11.47 4.92
N SER A 126 -8.08 -11.72 6.03
CA SER A 126 -9.45 -12.24 6.00
C SER A 126 -10.46 -11.31 5.32
N ASP A 127 -10.22 -10.00 5.33
CA ASP A 127 -11.04 -9.05 4.57
C ASP A 127 -10.78 -9.22 3.06
N LEU A 128 -9.51 -9.31 2.66
CA LEU A 128 -9.08 -9.51 1.27
C LEU A 128 -9.59 -10.85 0.72
N GLU A 129 -9.49 -11.93 1.47
CA GLU A 129 -10.01 -13.25 1.08
C GLU A 129 -11.53 -13.22 0.85
N ARG A 130 -12.28 -12.61 1.78
CA ARG A 130 -13.76 -12.50 1.67
C ARG A 130 -14.20 -11.72 0.44
N MET A 131 -13.40 -10.78 -0.03
CA MET A 131 -13.67 -10.00 -1.25
C MET A 131 -12.97 -10.55 -2.49
N ASN A 132 -12.49 -11.80 -2.45
CA ASN A 132 -11.75 -12.44 -3.54
C ASN A 132 -10.59 -11.58 -4.05
N TRP A 133 -9.90 -10.91 -3.13
CA TRP A 133 -8.75 -10.06 -3.40
C TRP A 133 -9.04 -8.85 -4.32
N LEU A 134 -10.30 -8.42 -4.41
CA LEU A 134 -10.72 -7.25 -5.19
C LEU A 134 -11.11 -6.08 -4.28
N ILE A 135 -10.33 -5.01 -4.34
CA ILE A 135 -10.63 -3.73 -3.67
C ILE A 135 -11.35 -2.82 -4.67
N THR A 136 -12.54 -2.33 -4.33
CA THR A 136 -13.29 -1.37 -5.15
C THR A 136 -13.15 0.05 -4.61
N TYR A 137 -12.79 1.01 -5.47
CA TYR A 137 -12.76 2.44 -5.20
C TYR A 137 -13.80 3.19 -6.05
N PRO A 138 -14.65 4.05 -5.45
CA PRO A 138 -14.76 4.29 -4.03
C PRO A 138 -15.46 3.10 -3.37
N ALA A 139 -15.14 2.81 -2.11
CA ALA A 139 -15.83 1.75 -1.40
C ALA A 139 -17.28 2.20 -1.11
N GLU A 140 -18.28 1.48 -1.65
CA GLU A 140 -19.69 1.86 -1.49
C GLU A 140 -20.18 1.83 -0.03
N ASN A 141 -19.48 1.14 0.87
CA ASN A 141 -19.91 0.90 2.26
C ASN A 141 -18.81 1.02 3.33
N TYR A 142 -17.64 1.60 3.04
CA TYR A 142 -16.58 1.69 4.05
C TYR A 142 -16.64 3.02 4.80
N LYS A 143 -17.15 2.99 6.04
CA LYS A 143 -16.97 4.10 6.98
C LYS A 143 -15.48 4.16 7.34
N VAL A 144 -14.78 5.21 6.92
CA VAL A 144 -13.56 5.66 7.61
C VAL A 144 -13.91 5.63 9.10
N PRO A 145 -13.15 4.96 9.99
CA PRO A 145 -13.35 5.14 11.42
C PRO A 145 -13.29 6.65 11.64
N SER A 146 -14.44 7.25 11.95
CA SER A 146 -14.60 8.69 12.13
C SER A 146 -13.98 9.07 13.47
N GLY A 147 -12.68 8.85 13.58
CA GLY A 147 -11.83 9.53 14.52
C GLY A 147 -11.27 10.72 13.79
N ARG A 148 -11.84 11.91 14.03
CA ARG A 148 -10.95 13.01 14.37
C ARG A 148 -10.16 12.55 15.59
N VAL A 149 -9.12 11.76 15.40
CA VAL A 149 -8.08 11.69 16.39
C VAL A 149 -7.31 12.97 16.18
N LEU A 150 -7.82 14.04 16.81
CA LEU A 150 -6.97 15.12 17.27
C LEU A 150 -5.94 14.43 18.16
N PHE A 151 -4.86 13.94 17.56
CA PHE A 151 -3.66 13.62 18.32
C PHE A 151 -3.20 14.97 18.85
N ASN A 152 -3.60 15.28 20.09
CA ASN A 152 -2.94 16.33 20.81
C ASN A 152 -1.44 15.95 20.87
N ASN A 153 -0.55 16.93 20.83
CA ASN A 153 0.90 16.69 20.83
C ASN A 153 1.38 15.88 22.04
N LYS A 154 0.58 15.74 23.11
CA LYS A 154 0.88 14.88 24.27
C LYS A 154 0.73 13.38 23.97
N THR A 155 -0.22 12.97 23.12
CA THR A 155 -0.42 11.55 22.78
C THR A 155 0.66 11.04 21.83
N LEU A 156 1.11 11.88 20.90
CA LEU A 156 2.23 11.59 20.00
C LEU A 156 3.55 11.42 20.77
N LEU A 157 3.83 12.29 21.74
CA LEU A 157 5.00 12.15 22.63
C LEU A 157 4.93 10.90 23.51
N LYS A 158 3.74 10.49 23.96
CA LYS A 158 3.59 9.23 24.72
C LYS A 158 3.83 7.98 23.89
N MET A 159 3.54 8.00 22.59
CA MET A 159 3.80 6.88 21.68
C MET A 159 5.26 6.83 21.20
N LEU A 160 5.92 7.99 21.10
CA LEU A 160 7.35 8.07 20.75
C LEU A 160 8.30 7.81 21.94
N ASN A 161 7.81 7.91 23.19
CA ASN A 161 8.61 7.66 24.41
C ASN A 161 8.53 6.22 24.97
N VAL A 162 7.99 5.24 24.23
CA VAL A 162 7.92 3.85 24.74
C VAL A 162 9.26 3.11 24.61
N ASP A 163 10.33 3.76 24.14
CA ASP A 163 11.64 3.12 23.93
C ASP A 163 12.80 3.82 24.65
N SER A 164 12.68 4.02 25.97
CA SER A 164 13.82 4.39 26.82
C SER A 164 13.97 3.55 28.10
N THR A 165 13.50 2.31 28.08
CA THR A 165 13.82 1.33 29.14
C THR A 165 14.29 0.00 28.54
N PHE A 166 15.47 0.07 27.93
CA PHE A 166 16.44 -1.03 27.97
C PHE A 166 17.74 -0.46 28.56
N ARG A 167 17.86 -0.58 29.88
CA ARG A 167 19.11 -0.76 30.61
C ARG A 167 18.86 -1.88 31.62
#